data_AF-A0A7V0U9U0-F1
#
_entry.id   AF-A0A7V0U9U0-F1
#
_cell.length_a   1.000
_cell.length_b   1.000
_cell.length_c   1.000
_cell.angle_alpha   90.00
_cell.angle_beta   90.00
_cell.angle_gamma   90.00
#
_symmetry.space_group_name_H-M   'P 1'
#
loop_
_entity.id
_entity.type
_entity.pdbx_description
1 polymer ?
#
loop_
_entity_poly.entity_id
_entity_poly.type
_entity_poly.pdbx_seq_one_letter_code
_entity_poly.pdbx_strand_id
1 'polypeptide(L)'
;TDEDDYEETAYKILKNSLNKNGKKLILFFDNFGEILGKFNEKETRRLREILMGENLIRIVGASSIMLESFYDYSKPFYEFFKIVQLEGLTKKEAPGFLKKIAENYGKPDVIKMIEEHPERVETLRTLTEGVPRTMILLFEIFADNDNGESFKDLELVLDRVTPLYKHRMDDMSGIQQEIVDIIARNWDGIEVSTIAERSKMDSKSISSQLNVLSKNNIISKIPTNTKNNLYILKERFFNIWYLMRYGRKKEKEKVFFLSRFLEFWFQKKTNKKRGIVAERKPVYGLSVASVIKLFISDKIEEGVNAAREFLSNGEVYEKYTEEVTRILIFMMAKNQHNSVLKIFNENKFDIRDRFKPVYYALVHFMKDKFPNEYLKMGSELKETVEEIIKEVEKYRNW
;
A
#
# COMPACT_ATOMS: atom_id res chain seq x y z
N THR A 1 31.35 -35.74 24.34
CA THR A 1 31.29 -35.81 25.81
C THR A 1 31.66 -34.49 26.48
N ASP A 2 32.16 -33.47 25.76
CA ASP A 2 32.58 -32.18 26.36
C ASP A 2 31.53 -31.04 26.31
N GLU A 3 30.43 -31.16 25.56
CA GLU A 3 29.42 -30.08 25.46
C GLU A 3 28.45 -30.04 26.65
N ASP A 4 28.07 -31.21 27.20
CA ASP A 4 27.15 -31.29 28.36
C ASP A 4 27.77 -30.65 29.62
N ASP A 5 29.10 -30.66 29.77
CA ASP A 5 29.81 -30.02 30.89
C ASP A 5 29.96 -28.50 30.70
N TYR A 6 29.97 -28.03 29.44
CA TYR A 6 30.11 -26.61 29.13
C TYR A 6 28.88 -25.79 29.55
N GLU A 7 27.67 -26.22 29.20
CA GLU A 7 26.43 -25.55 29.59
C GLU A 7 26.31 -25.41 31.11
N GLU A 8 26.52 -26.52 31.82
CA GLU A 8 26.35 -26.56 33.25
C GLU A 8 27.40 -25.71 33.97
N THR A 9 28.65 -25.73 33.49
CA THR A 9 29.72 -24.88 33.98
C THR A 9 29.42 -23.40 33.72
N ALA A 10 28.95 -23.04 32.52
CA ALA A 10 28.56 -21.67 32.19
C ALA A 10 27.42 -21.17 33.08
N TYR A 11 26.38 -21.98 33.29
CA TYR A 11 25.28 -21.64 34.19
C TYR A 11 25.73 -21.47 35.64
N LYS A 12 26.61 -22.36 36.16
CA LYS A 12 27.20 -22.24 37.50
C LYS A 12 27.96 -20.92 37.68
N ILE A 13 28.79 -20.54 36.70
CA ILE A 13 29.54 -19.27 36.73
C ILE A 13 28.57 -18.08 36.75
N LEU A 14 27.58 -18.07 35.87
CA LEU A 14 26.57 -17.01 35.80
C LEU A 14 25.81 -16.89 37.13
N LYS A 15 25.32 -18.01 37.65
CA LYS A 15 24.59 -18.11 38.90
C LYS A 15 25.40 -17.55 40.08
N ASN A 16 26.64 -17.99 40.23
CA ASN A 16 27.51 -17.54 41.33
C ASN A 16 27.78 -16.03 41.24
N SER A 17 27.97 -15.50 40.04
CA SER A 17 28.15 -14.06 39.82
C SER A 17 26.88 -13.26 40.17
N LEU A 18 25.70 -13.72 39.75
CA LEU A 18 24.43 -13.07 40.07
C LEU A 18 24.16 -13.05 41.57
N ASN A 19 24.35 -14.18 42.25
CA ASN A 19 24.18 -14.30 43.69
C ASN A 19 25.17 -13.42 44.47
N LYS A 20 26.46 -13.45 44.11
CA LYS A 20 27.50 -12.63 44.75
C LYS A 20 27.18 -11.13 44.67
N ASN A 21 26.56 -10.69 43.59
CA ASN A 21 26.22 -9.28 43.36
C ASN A 21 24.79 -8.92 43.79
N GLY A 22 23.99 -9.88 44.29
CA GLY A 22 22.58 -9.67 44.62
C GLY A 22 21.72 -9.23 43.42
N LYS A 23 22.08 -9.64 42.20
CA LYS A 23 21.43 -9.23 40.96
C LYS A 23 20.56 -10.35 40.38
N LYS A 24 19.55 -9.96 39.61
CA LYS A 24 18.74 -10.84 38.77
C LYS A 24 18.88 -10.42 37.31
N LEU A 25 18.82 -11.39 36.41
CA LEU A 25 18.89 -11.18 34.98
C LEU A 25 17.46 -11.15 34.40
N ILE A 26 17.17 -10.14 33.58
CA ILE A 26 15.95 -10.08 32.78
C ILE A 26 16.36 -10.15 31.32
N LEU A 27 15.89 -11.18 30.63
CA LEU A 27 16.16 -11.44 29.23
C LEU A 27 14.93 -11.07 28.40
N PHE A 28 15.13 -10.19 27.42
CA PHE A 28 14.11 -9.83 26.44
C PHE A 28 14.41 -10.56 25.13
N PHE A 29 13.52 -11.45 24.72
CA PHE A 29 13.64 -12.20 23.47
C PHE A 29 12.58 -11.74 22.50
N ASP A 30 12.99 -11.18 21.37
CA ASP A 30 12.12 -11.08 20.20
C ASP A 30 12.09 -12.44 19.48
N ASN A 31 10.97 -12.78 18.85
CA ASN A 31 10.75 -14.09 18.18
C ASN A 31 11.09 -15.31 19.06
N PHE A 32 10.74 -15.27 20.34
CA PHE A 32 11.02 -16.34 21.31
C PHE A 32 10.48 -17.71 20.87
N GLY A 33 9.39 -17.72 20.09
CA GLY A 33 8.83 -18.94 19.52
C GLY A 33 9.75 -19.68 18.56
N GLU A 34 10.52 -18.97 17.74
CA GLU A 34 11.48 -19.59 16.83
C GLU A 34 12.65 -20.21 17.59
N ILE A 35 13.07 -19.57 18.69
CA ILE A 35 14.13 -20.09 19.55
C ILE A 35 13.66 -21.39 20.20
N LEU A 36 12.48 -21.38 20.82
CA LEU A 36 11.92 -22.56 21.46
C LEU A 36 11.64 -23.70 20.46
N GLY A 37 11.25 -23.37 19.22
CA GLY A 37 11.03 -24.37 18.17
C GLY A 37 12.29 -25.13 17.75
N LYS A 38 13.48 -24.58 18.03
CA LYS A 38 14.77 -25.23 17.73
C LYS A 38 15.27 -26.14 18.85
N PHE A 39 14.70 -26.03 20.06
CA PHE A 39 15.16 -26.79 21.21
C PHE A 39 14.61 -28.21 21.15
N ASN A 40 15.48 -29.19 21.43
CA ASN A 40 15.04 -30.55 21.68
C ASN A 40 14.42 -30.68 23.08
N GLU A 41 13.84 -31.84 23.39
CA GLU A 41 13.14 -32.08 24.66
C GLU A 41 14.07 -31.97 25.89
N LYS A 42 15.33 -32.41 25.77
CA LYS A 42 16.34 -32.32 26.85
C LYS A 42 16.67 -30.86 27.14
N GLU A 43 16.94 -30.08 26.10
CA GLU A 43 17.24 -28.63 26.19
C GLU A 43 16.06 -27.85 26.76
N THR A 44 14.84 -28.17 26.31
CA THR A 44 13.60 -27.51 26.80
C THR A 44 13.38 -27.79 28.28
N ARG A 45 13.57 -29.05 28.72
CA ARG A 45 13.50 -29.42 30.15
C ARG A 45 14.59 -28.73 30.96
N ARG A 46 15.83 -28.71 30.46
CA ARG A 46 16.95 -28.04 31.13
C ARG A 46 16.71 -26.55 31.33
N LEU A 47 16.24 -25.85 30.28
CA LEU A 47 15.89 -24.44 30.38
C LEU A 47 14.78 -24.22 31.42
N ARG A 48 13.76 -25.08 31.43
CA ARG A 48 12.69 -25.02 32.44
C ARG A 48 13.23 -25.17 33.87
N GLU A 49 14.12 -26.13 34.11
CA GLU A 49 14.75 -26.33 35.42
C GLU A 49 15.50 -25.08 35.88
N ILE A 50 16.30 -24.48 34.99
CA ILE A 50 17.04 -23.24 35.26
C ILE A 50 16.11 -22.10 35.66
N LEU A 51 14.97 -21.96 34.97
CA LEU A 51 13.99 -20.90 35.24
C LEU A 51 13.16 -21.16 36.51
N MET A 52 12.91 -22.44 36.85
CA MET A 52 12.20 -22.86 38.07
C MET A 52 13.03 -22.77 39.34
N GLY A 53 14.36 -22.77 39.23
CA GLY A 53 15.29 -22.77 40.37
C GLY A 53 15.26 -21.47 41.17
N GLU A 54 16.43 -20.84 41.36
CA GLU A 54 16.59 -19.71 42.28
C GLU A 54 15.97 -18.37 41.79
N ASN A 55 15.16 -18.38 40.73
CA ASN A 55 14.51 -17.20 40.15
C ASN A 55 15.51 -16.04 39.89
N LEU A 56 16.69 -16.43 39.41
CA LEU A 56 17.79 -15.53 39.04
C LEU A 56 17.66 -14.99 37.62
N ILE A 57 16.91 -15.70 36.77
CA ILE A 57 16.69 -15.36 35.37
C ILE A 57 15.18 -15.23 35.16
N ARG A 58 14.76 -14.13 34.55
CA ARG A 58 13.39 -13.91 34.07
C ARG A 58 13.41 -13.67 32.58
N ILE A 59 12.48 -14.31 31.88
CA ILE A 59 12.32 -14.15 30.44
C ILE A 59 11.06 -13.34 30.15
N VAL A 60 11.19 -12.33 29.30
CA VAL A 60 10.11 -11.63 28.63
C VAL A 60 10.26 -11.90 27.14
N GLY A 61 9.45 -12.82 26.61
CA GLY A 61 9.48 -13.22 25.21
C GLY A 61 8.34 -12.62 24.41
N ALA A 62 8.61 -12.24 23.16
CA ALA A 62 7.59 -11.92 22.16
C ALA A 62 7.51 -13.04 21.11
N SER A 63 6.32 -13.32 20.61
CA SER A 63 6.09 -14.30 19.54
C SER A 63 4.91 -13.85 18.68
N SER A 64 5.05 -13.98 17.36
CA SER A 64 3.98 -13.74 16.38
C SER A 64 3.04 -14.93 16.22
N ILE A 65 3.47 -16.12 16.65
CA ILE A 65 2.73 -17.38 16.53
C ILE A 65 2.38 -17.90 17.93
N MET A 66 1.19 -18.51 18.05
CA MET A 66 0.80 -19.28 19.23
C MET A 66 1.63 -20.56 19.32
N LEU A 67 2.46 -20.66 20.35
CA LEU A 67 3.34 -21.83 20.53
C LEU A 67 2.57 -22.97 21.18
N GLU A 68 2.48 -24.11 20.49
CA GLU A 68 1.85 -25.34 21.02
C GLU A 68 2.48 -25.77 22.35
N SER A 69 3.78 -25.52 22.52
CA SER A 69 4.55 -25.79 23.74
C SER A 69 4.01 -25.17 25.02
N PHE A 70 3.09 -24.19 24.92
CA PHE A 70 2.48 -23.53 26.08
C PHE A 70 1.07 -24.03 26.42
N TYR A 71 0.43 -24.78 25.52
CA TYR A 71 -0.96 -25.24 25.65
C TYR A 71 -1.12 -26.76 25.61
N ASP A 72 -0.10 -27.49 25.15
CA ASP A 72 -0.09 -28.95 25.20
C ASP A 72 0.46 -29.41 26.56
N TYR A 73 -0.39 -30.09 27.34
CA TYR A 73 -0.06 -30.63 28.66
C TYR A 73 1.17 -31.56 28.64
N SER A 74 1.47 -32.19 27.50
CA SER A 74 2.63 -33.07 27.35
C SER A 74 3.97 -32.31 27.23
N LYS A 75 3.94 -30.98 27.05
CA LYS A 75 5.14 -30.17 26.77
C LYS A 75 5.71 -29.54 28.04
N PRO A 76 7.06 -29.39 28.15
CA PRO A 76 7.69 -28.88 29.37
C PRO A 76 7.22 -27.47 29.79
N PHE A 77 6.85 -26.62 28.84
CA PHE A 77 6.43 -25.24 29.13
C PHE A 77 4.91 -25.04 29.22
N TYR A 78 4.13 -26.11 29.37
CA TYR A 78 2.69 -26.00 29.63
C TYR A 78 2.41 -25.09 30.83
N GLU A 79 1.60 -24.05 30.62
CA GLU A 79 1.24 -23.02 31.62
C GLU A 79 2.43 -22.36 32.35
N PHE A 80 3.65 -22.46 31.82
CA PHE A 80 4.85 -21.98 32.49
C PHE A 80 4.99 -20.45 32.42
N PHE A 81 4.61 -19.87 31.29
CA PHE A 81 4.70 -18.42 31.06
C PHE A 81 3.36 -17.74 31.30
N LYS A 82 3.39 -16.53 31.86
CA LYS A 82 2.24 -15.64 31.81
C LYS A 82 2.08 -15.10 30.39
N ILE A 83 1.07 -15.58 29.68
CA ILE A 83 0.78 -15.15 28.32
C ILE A 83 -0.02 -13.84 28.37
N VAL A 84 0.47 -12.82 27.67
CA VAL A 84 -0.25 -11.56 27.43
C VAL A 84 -0.47 -11.46 25.93
N GLN A 85 -1.70 -11.72 25.49
CA GLN A 85 -2.08 -11.57 24.10
C GLN A 85 -2.31 -10.08 23.80
N LEU A 86 -1.53 -9.54 22.86
CA LEU A 86 -1.69 -8.16 22.41
C LEU A 86 -2.67 -8.13 21.23
N GLU A 87 -3.74 -7.36 21.38
CA GLU A 87 -4.68 -7.06 20.31
C GLU A 87 -4.38 -5.70 19.69
N GLY A 88 -4.95 -5.46 18.50
CA GLY A 88 -4.91 -4.14 17.90
C GLY A 88 -5.69 -3.12 18.72
N LEU A 89 -5.28 -1.85 18.61
CA LEU A 89 -5.94 -0.74 19.29
C LEU A 89 -7.44 -0.72 18.98
N THR A 90 -8.23 -0.58 20.04
CA THR A 90 -9.68 -0.45 19.93
C THR A 90 -10.09 0.94 19.43
N LYS A 91 -11.36 1.08 19.04
CA LYS A 91 -11.95 2.38 18.66
C LYS A 91 -11.78 3.46 19.74
N LYS A 92 -11.69 3.06 21.02
CA LYS A 92 -11.49 3.99 22.15
C LYS A 92 -10.03 4.36 22.34
N GLU A 93 -9.11 3.43 22.11
CA GLU A 93 -7.66 3.64 22.34
C GLU A 93 -6.99 4.36 21.17
N ALA A 94 -7.41 4.07 19.93
CA ALA A 94 -6.79 4.59 18.72
C ALA A 94 -6.68 6.14 18.67
N PRO A 95 -7.73 6.92 19.02
CA PRO A 95 -7.61 8.38 19.06
C PRO A 95 -6.60 8.85 20.11
N GLY A 96 -6.61 8.24 21.30
CA GLY A 96 -5.68 8.59 22.39
C GLY A 96 -4.23 8.29 22.00
N PHE A 97 -3.98 7.16 21.36
CA PHE A 97 -2.68 6.79 20.82
C PHE A 97 -2.17 7.82 19.80
N LEU A 98 -2.95 8.12 18.76
CA LEU A 98 -2.53 9.07 17.73
C LEU A 98 -2.37 10.49 18.27
N LYS A 99 -3.21 10.91 19.22
CA LYS A 99 -3.08 12.19 19.91
C LYS A 99 -1.76 12.29 20.67
N LYS A 100 -1.37 11.24 21.41
CA LYS A 100 -0.07 11.20 22.11
C LYS A 100 1.12 11.22 21.17
N ILE A 101 1.03 10.54 20.03
CA ILE A 101 2.04 10.62 18.98
C ILE A 101 2.15 12.06 18.46
N ALA A 102 1.03 12.70 18.12
CA ALA A 102 1.02 14.06 17.61
C ALA A 102 1.54 15.11 18.62
N GLU A 103 1.21 14.97 19.90
CA GLU A 103 1.75 15.78 20.99
C GLU A 103 3.28 15.68 21.03
N ASN A 104 3.82 14.46 20.94
CA ASN A 104 5.27 14.22 20.99
C ASN A 104 6.02 14.79 19.76
N TYR A 105 5.36 14.86 18.61
CA TYR A 105 5.92 15.47 17.40
C TYR A 105 5.60 16.96 17.24
N GLY A 106 4.91 17.58 18.21
CA GLY A 106 4.59 19.00 18.18
C GLY A 106 3.61 19.41 17.06
N LYS A 107 2.60 18.57 16.77
CA LYS A 107 1.63 18.79 15.67
C LYS A 107 0.24 19.15 16.19
N PRO A 108 -0.02 20.41 16.58
CA PRO A 108 -1.32 20.81 17.16
C PRO A 108 -2.49 20.71 16.17
N ASP A 109 -2.25 20.91 14.88
CA ASP A 109 -3.28 20.80 13.84
C ASP A 109 -3.77 19.36 13.67
N VAL A 110 -2.88 18.39 13.85
CA VAL A 110 -3.20 16.96 13.84
C VAL A 110 -4.09 16.61 15.04
N ILE A 111 -3.77 17.15 16.22
CA ILE A 111 -4.57 16.92 17.44
C ILE A 111 -5.99 17.43 17.23
N LYS A 112 -6.15 18.66 16.71
CA LYS A 112 -7.47 19.22 16.39
C LYS A 112 -8.23 18.33 15.39
N MET A 113 -7.58 17.85 14.35
CA MET A 113 -8.22 16.97 13.37
C MET A 113 -8.70 15.65 14.00
N ILE A 114 -7.93 15.06 14.89
CA ILE A 114 -8.33 13.84 15.62
C ILE A 114 -9.57 14.10 16.50
N GLU A 115 -9.64 15.28 17.14
CA GLU A 115 -10.76 15.68 18.00
C GLU A 115 -12.03 16.04 17.20
N GLU A 116 -11.87 16.74 16.08
CA GLU A 116 -12.97 17.17 15.22
C GLU A 116 -13.51 16.05 14.33
N HIS A 117 -12.64 15.11 13.93
CA HIS A 117 -12.94 14.04 12.96
C HIS A 117 -12.50 12.65 13.44
N PRO A 118 -13.00 12.14 14.58
CA PRO A 118 -12.65 10.81 15.09
C PRO A 118 -13.01 9.67 14.12
N GLU A 119 -13.97 9.87 13.22
CA GLU A 119 -14.31 8.92 12.15
C GLU A 119 -13.15 8.65 11.20
N ARG A 120 -12.25 9.62 10.99
CA ARG A 120 -11.05 9.43 10.18
C ARG A 120 -10.07 8.47 10.85
N VAL A 121 -9.89 8.62 12.16
CA VAL A 121 -9.08 7.69 12.95
C VAL A 121 -9.67 6.28 12.91
N GLU A 122 -10.99 6.15 12.99
CA GLU A 122 -11.67 4.86 12.89
C GLU A 122 -11.46 4.19 11.52
N THR A 123 -11.46 4.96 10.43
CA THR A 123 -11.12 4.43 9.10
C THR A 123 -9.71 3.85 9.07
N LEU A 124 -8.71 4.54 9.61
CA LEU A 124 -7.34 4.00 9.67
C LEU A 124 -7.27 2.76 10.53
N ARG A 125 -7.86 2.82 11.74
CA ARG A 125 -7.90 1.70 12.67
C ARG A 125 -8.49 0.46 12.02
N THR A 126 -9.55 0.62 11.23
CA THR A 126 -10.19 -0.50 10.51
C THR A 126 -9.27 -1.06 9.42
N LEU A 127 -8.59 -0.21 8.65
CA LEU A 127 -7.68 -0.66 7.60
C LEU A 127 -6.43 -1.38 8.15
N THR A 128 -6.01 -1.03 9.35
CA THR A 128 -4.81 -1.57 9.99
C THR A 128 -5.10 -2.58 11.09
N GLU A 129 -6.38 -2.93 11.31
CA GLU A 129 -6.81 -3.74 12.46
C GLU A 129 -6.32 -3.19 13.81
N GLY A 130 -6.14 -1.87 13.92
CA GLY A 130 -5.63 -1.23 15.12
C GLY A 130 -4.13 -1.45 15.38
N VAL A 131 -3.37 -2.01 14.44
CA VAL A 131 -1.92 -2.21 14.60
C VAL A 131 -1.22 -0.84 14.69
N PRO A 132 -0.58 -0.50 15.83
CA PRO A 132 -0.06 0.85 16.07
C PRO A 132 0.91 1.35 15.00
N ARG A 133 1.83 0.47 14.55
CA ARG A 133 2.85 0.80 13.55
C ARG A 133 2.23 1.17 12.20
N THR A 134 1.26 0.41 11.72
CA THR A 134 0.62 0.68 10.41
C THR A 134 -0.41 1.79 10.52
N MET A 135 -1.01 2.01 11.70
CA MET A 135 -1.82 3.20 11.98
C MET A 135 -1.03 4.49 11.83
N ILE A 136 0.13 4.60 12.50
CA ILE A 136 1.00 5.79 12.39
C ILE A 136 1.34 6.06 10.92
N LEU A 137 1.70 5.00 10.21
CA LEU A 137 2.15 5.06 8.85
C LEU A 137 1.08 5.59 7.87
N LEU A 138 -0.15 5.05 7.95
CA LEU A 138 -1.27 5.60 7.18
C LEU A 138 -1.64 7.01 7.62
N PHE A 139 -1.51 7.30 8.91
CA PHE A 139 -1.79 8.62 9.44
C PHE A 139 -0.83 9.67 8.87
N GLU A 140 0.47 9.39 8.84
CA GLU A 140 1.49 10.25 8.21
C GLU A 140 1.17 10.52 6.73
N ILE A 141 0.70 9.51 5.99
CA ILE A 141 0.38 9.65 4.55
C ILE A 141 -0.84 10.54 4.30
N PHE A 142 -1.90 10.37 5.09
CA PHE A 142 -3.21 10.94 4.75
C PHE A 142 -3.62 12.12 5.62
N ALA A 143 -3.22 12.15 6.88
CA ALA A 143 -3.60 13.19 7.82
C ALA A 143 -2.59 14.34 7.93
N ASP A 144 -1.33 14.08 7.59
CA ASP A 144 -0.20 15.01 7.74
C ASP A 144 0.40 15.46 6.39
N ASN A 145 -0.30 15.19 5.28
CA ASN A 145 0.21 15.41 3.93
C ASN A 145 -0.44 16.64 3.27
N ASP A 146 0.39 17.65 2.99
CA ASP A 146 -0.01 18.89 2.31
C ASP A 146 0.17 18.83 0.77
N ASN A 147 0.81 17.77 0.25
CA ASN A 147 1.34 17.75 -1.12
C ASN A 147 0.43 17.03 -2.14
N GLY A 148 -0.58 16.27 -1.69
CA GLY A 148 -1.54 15.58 -2.57
C GLY A 148 -0.95 14.41 -3.38
N GLU A 149 0.26 13.93 -3.04
CA GLU A 149 0.90 12.75 -3.65
C GLU A 149 0.69 11.46 -2.84
N SER A 150 -0.44 11.35 -2.13
CA SER A 150 -0.71 10.28 -1.14
C SER A 150 -0.51 8.84 -1.65
N PHE A 151 -0.75 8.58 -2.94
CA PHE A 151 -0.53 7.25 -3.53
C PHE A 151 0.96 6.89 -3.66
N LYS A 152 1.80 7.88 -3.99
CA LYS A 152 3.25 7.70 -4.08
C LYS A 152 3.87 7.63 -2.68
N ASP A 153 3.35 8.41 -1.75
CA ASP A 153 3.73 8.31 -0.34
C ASP A 153 3.37 6.94 0.24
N LEU A 154 2.19 6.41 -0.13
CA LEU A 154 1.79 5.04 0.19
C LEU A 154 2.78 4.02 -0.38
N GLU A 155 3.25 4.19 -1.61
CA GLU A 155 4.26 3.30 -2.20
C GLU A 155 5.58 3.29 -1.42
N LEU A 156 6.12 4.48 -1.09
CA LEU A 156 7.35 4.64 -0.29
C LEU A 156 7.21 4.03 1.11
N VAL A 157 6.04 4.20 1.70
CA VAL A 157 5.68 3.62 2.98
C VAL A 157 5.65 2.09 2.91
N LEU A 158 5.06 1.54 1.85
CA LEU A 158 4.98 0.09 1.66
C LEU A 158 6.36 -0.52 1.48
N ASP A 159 7.33 0.21 0.91
CA ASP A 159 8.72 -0.24 0.86
C ASP A 159 9.29 -0.49 2.26
N ARG A 160 9.01 0.41 3.22
CA ARG A 160 9.50 0.30 4.61
C ARG A 160 8.93 -0.89 5.37
N VAL A 161 7.68 -1.27 5.09
CA VAL A 161 7.03 -2.42 5.74
C VAL A 161 7.14 -3.72 4.93
N THR A 162 7.73 -3.67 3.74
CA THR A 162 7.92 -4.86 2.89
C THR A 162 8.67 -5.98 3.61
N PRO A 163 9.75 -5.74 4.39
CA PRO A 163 10.41 -6.80 5.14
C PRO A 163 9.47 -7.55 6.11
N LEU A 164 8.56 -6.83 6.77
CA LEU A 164 7.62 -7.42 7.73
C LEU A 164 6.63 -8.36 7.03
N TYR A 165 6.00 -7.90 5.95
CA TYR A 165 5.00 -8.70 5.25
C TYR A 165 5.61 -9.83 4.42
N LYS A 166 6.82 -9.62 3.91
CA LYS A 166 7.59 -10.67 3.27
C LYS A 166 7.94 -11.77 4.28
N HIS A 167 8.46 -11.41 5.46
CA HIS A 167 8.76 -12.40 6.50
C HIS A 167 7.51 -13.21 6.89
N ARG A 168 6.35 -12.55 7.06
CA ARG A 168 5.09 -13.25 7.33
C ARG A 168 4.76 -14.27 6.24
N MET A 169 4.96 -13.93 4.95
CA MET A 169 4.76 -14.87 3.85
C MET A 169 5.78 -16.00 3.89
N ASP A 170 7.06 -15.69 4.11
CA ASP A 170 8.17 -16.65 4.12
C ASP A 170 8.03 -17.68 5.26
N ASP A 171 7.45 -17.30 6.40
CA ASP A 171 7.16 -18.20 7.53
C ASP A 171 6.02 -19.21 7.25
N MET A 172 5.20 -18.96 6.23
CA MET A 172 4.10 -19.83 5.87
C MET A 172 4.58 -20.99 5.00
N SER A 173 3.95 -22.16 5.15
CA SER A 173 4.17 -23.29 4.22
C SER A 173 3.74 -22.92 2.79
N GLY A 174 4.28 -23.60 1.78
CA GLY A 174 3.92 -23.34 0.37
C GLY A 174 2.41 -23.37 0.09
N ILE A 175 1.68 -24.31 0.73
CA ILE A 175 0.22 -24.39 0.64
C ILE A 175 -0.46 -23.16 1.23
N GLN A 176 0.02 -22.71 2.40
CA GLN A 176 -0.51 -21.52 3.06
C GLN A 176 -0.22 -20.25 2.27
N GLN A 177 0.98 -20.12 1.69
CA GLN A 177 1.33 -19.01 0.82
C GLN A 177 0.41 -18.93 -0.40
N GLU A 178 0.10 -20.07 -1.03
CA GLU A 178 -0.83 -20.12 -2.17
C GLU A 178 -2.26 -19.70 -1.77
N ILE A 179 -2.77 -20.21 -0.64
CA ILE A 179 -4.08 -19.81 -0.12
C ILE A 179 -4.10 -18.30 0.18
N VAL A 180 -3.03 -17.78 0.79
CA VAL A 180 -2.91 -16.36 1.14
C VAL A 180 -2.77 -15.48 -0.11
N ASP A 181 -2.04 -15.89 -1.16
CA ASP A 181 -2.02 -15.19 -2.46
C ASP A 181 -3.44 -15.03 -3.01
N ILE A 182 -4.20 -16.13 -3.03
CA ILE A 182 -5.57 -16.13 -3.54
C ILE A 182 -6.43 -15.19 -2.71
N ILE A 183 -6.39 -15.25 -1.37
CA ILE A 183 -7.18 -14.37 -0.51
C ILE A 183 -6.76 -12.91 -0.69
N ALA A 184 -5.46 -12.62 -0.71
CA ALA A 184 -4.92 -11.27 -0.81
C ALA A 184 -5.33 -10.59 -2.13
N ARG A 185 -5.40 -11.34 -3.24
CA ARG A 185 -5.89 -10.83 -4.53
C ARG A 185 -7.39 -10.53 -4.54
N ASN A 186 -8.17 -11.13 -3.65
CA ASN A 186 -9.62 -10.92 -3.53
C ASN A 186 -9.94 -10.01 -2.34
N TRP A 187 -9.86 -8.69 -2.56
CA TRP A 187 -10.17 -7.68 -1.55
C TRP A 187 -11.49 -7.96 -0.80
N ASP A 188 -12.58 -8.20 -1.51
CA ASP A 188 -13.94 -8.27 -0.95
C ASP A 188 -14.23 -9.55 -0.13
N GLY A 189 -13.25 -10.46 -0.03
CA GLY A 189 -13.38 -11.76 0.61
C GLY A 189 -13.71 -12.87 -0.38
N ILE A 190 -13.38 -14.10 0.00
CA ILE A 190 -13.49 -15.26 -0.88
C ILE A 190 -14.00 -16.50 -0.13
N GLU A 191 -14.82 -17.31 -0.80
CA GLU A 191 -15.34 -18.57 -0.28
C GLU A 191 -14.34 -19.73 -0.45
N VAL A 192 -14.46 -20.75 0.39
CA VAL A 192 -13.61 -21.96 0.32
C VAL A 192 -13.67 -22.65 -1.03
N SER A 193 -14.85 -22.72 -1.64
CA SER A 193 -15.08 -23.31 -2.97
C SER A 193 -14.24 -22.62 -4.04
N THR A 194 -14.22 -21.29 -4.05
CA THR A 194 -13.45 -20.49 -5.01
C THR A 194 -11.95 -20.61 -4.75
N ILE A 195 -11.51 -20.71 -3.49
CA ILE A 195 -10.10 -21.00 -3.17
C ILE A 195 -9.73 -22.39 -3.71
N ALA A 196 -10.58 -23.40 -3.52
CA ALA A 196 -10.38 -24.77 -3.99
C ALA A 196 -10.26 -24.85 -5.51
N GLU A 197 -11.14 -24.17 -6.23
CA GLU A 197 -11.10 -24.09 -7.68
C GLU A 197 -9.79 -23.47 -8.18
N ARG A 198 -9.34 -22.36 -7.58
CA ARG A 198 -8.14 -21.63 -8.01
C ARG A 198 -6.83 -22.33 -7.66
N SER A 199 -6.75 -22.92 -6.47
CA SER A 199 -5.57 -23.66 -5.99
C SER A 199 -5.51 -25.10 -6.49
N LYS A 200 -6.61 -25.63 -7.03
CA LYS A 200 -6.79 -27.04 -7.40
C LYS A 200 -6.55 -28.00 -6.22
N MET A 201 -6.80 -27.54 -5.00
CA MET A 201 -6.71 -28.32 -3.77
C MET A 201 -8.08 -28.74 -3.25
N ASP A 202 -8.14 -29.79 -2.43
CA ASP A 202 -9.38 -30.24 -1.85
C ASP A 202 -9.89 -29.27 -0.76
N SER A 203 -11.22 -29.13 -0.67
CA SER A 203 -11.84 -28.18 0.27
C SER A 203 -11.60 -28.53 1.74
N LYS A 204 -11.31 -29.80 2.08
CA LYS A 204 -11.05 -30.23 3.46
C LYS A 204 -9.66 -29.79 3.91
N SER A 205 -8.65 -29.95 3.06
CA SER A 205 -7.30 -29.44 3.26
C SER A 205 -7.30 -27.92 3.38
N ILE A 206 -7.99 -27.21 2.47
CA ILE A 206 -8.13 -25.74 2.56
C ILE A 206 -8.78 -25.33 3.86
N SER A 207 -9.89 -25.97 4.25
CA SER A 207 -10.58 -25.63 5.52
C SER A 207 -9.66 -25.82 6.73
N SER A 208 -8.82 -26.86 6.73
CA SER A 208 -7.81 -27.08 7.77
C SER A 208 -6.77 -25.94 7.79
N GLN A 209 -6.24 -25.55 6.62
CA GLN A 209 -5.25 -24.48 6.52
C GLN A 209 -5.82 -23.10 6.88
N LEU A 210 -7.06 -22.80 6.48
CA LEU A 210 -7.75 -21.56 6.87
C LEU A 210 -7.92 -21.46 8.39
N ASN A 211 -8.18 -22.57 9.09
CA ASN A 211 -8.24 -22.58 10.55
C ASN A 211 -6.88 -22.24 11.18
N VAL A 212 -5.78 -22.78 10.64
CA VAL A 212 -4.42 -22.46 11.11
C VAL A 212 -4.09 -21.00 10.85
N LEU A 213 -4.35 -20.50 9.64
CA LEU A 213 -4.13 -19.10 9.26
C LEU A 213 -4.95 -18.12 10.12
N SER A 214 -6.18 -18.51 10.49
CA SER A 214 -7.03 -17.69 11.35
C SER A 214 -6.52 -17.67 12.80
N LYS A 215 -6.11 -18.82 13.34
CA LYS A 215 -5.45 -18.91 14.66
C LYS A 215 -4.18 -18.06 14.73
N ASN A 216 -3.42 -18.01 13.64
CA ASN A 216 -2.19 -17.21 13.52
C ASN A 216 -2.45 -15.76 13.10
N ASN A 217 -3.71 -15.27 13.17
CA ASN A 217 -4.07 -13.88 12.89
C ASN A 217 -3.73 -13.38 11.47
N ILE A 218 -3.55 -14.28 10.50
CA ILE A 218 -3.32 -13.90 9.10
C ILE A 218 -4.63 -13.54 8.41
N ILE A 219 -5.70 -14.30 8.70
CA ILE A 219 -7.00 -14.14 8.07
C ILE A 219 -8.13 -14.02 9.09
N SER A 220 -9.20 -13.35 8.67
CA SER A 220 -10.47 -13.27 9.39
C SER A 220 -11.56 -14.01 8.63
N LYS A 221 -12.43 -14.68 9.38
CA LYS A 221 -13.62 -15.37 8.88
C LYS A 221 -14.85 -14.47 9.06
N ILE A 222 -15.54 -14.18 7.97
CA ILE A 222 -16.78 -13.41 7.95
C ILE A 222 -17.95 -14.38 7.76
N PRO A 223 -18.83 -14.53 8.76
CA PRO A 223 -20.03 -15.34 8.60
C PRO A 223 -20.98 -14.71 7.58
N THR A 224 -21.60 -15.54 6.75
CA THR A 224 -22.67 -15.11 5.84
C THR A 224 -24.01 -15.70 6.27
N ASN A 225 -25.10 -15.29 5.60
CA ASN A 225 -26.43 -15.88 5.81
C ASN A 225 -26.54 -17.31 5.27
N THR A 226 -25.50 -17.83 4.62
CA THR A 226 -25.44 -19.20 4.10
C THR A 226 -24.43 -20.03 4.90
N LYS A 227 -24.30 -21.32 4.55
CA LYS A 227 -23.25 -22.17 5.12
C LYS A 227 -21.83 -21.76 4.69
N ASN A 228 -21.71 -20.95 3.64
CA ASN A 228 -20.43 -20.55 3.06
C ASN A 228 -19.95 -19.27 3.73
N ASN A 229 -18.82 -19.35 4.43
CA ASN A 229 -18.20 -18.17 5.05
C ASN A 229 -17.23 -17.52 4.06
N LEU A 230 -17.03 -16.21 4.20
CA LEU A 230 -16.01 -15.48 3.46
C LEU A 230 -14.74 -15.37 4.29
N TYR A 231 -13.60 -15.40 3.61
CA TYR A 231 -12.29 -15.26 4.22
C TYR A 231 -11.58 -14.04 3.63
N ILE A 232 -11.02 -13.21 4.49
CA ILE A 232 -10.25 -12.01 4.14
C ILE A 232 -8.92 -12.02 4.87
N LEU A 233 -7.90 -11.32 4.36
CA LEU A 233 -6.77 -10.97 5.21
C LEU A 233 -7.27 -10.14 6.40
N LYS A 234 -6.75 -10.48 7.58
CA LYS A 234 -7.10 -9.79 8.82
C LYS A 234 -6.74 -8.32 8.69
N GLU A 235 -5.47 -8.02 8.41
CA GLU A 235 -5.00 -6.65 8.19
C GLU A 235 -5.18 -6.22 6.72
N ARG A 236 -5.99 -5.19 6.46
CA ARG A 236 -6.23 -4.70 5.08
C ARG A 236 -5.00 -4.02 4.49
N PHE A 237 -4.14 -3.45 5.33
CA PHE A 237 -2.84 -2.91 4.92
C PHE A 237 -1.91 -3.98 4.35
N PHE A 238 -1.96 -5.22 4.86
CA PHE A 238 -1.26 -6.36 4.26
C PHE A 238 -1.79 -6.67 2.85
N ASN A 239 -3.12 -6.55 2.68
CA ASN A 239 -3.79 -6.70 1.39
C ASN A 239 -3.34 -5.61 0.39
N ILE A 240 -3.23 -4.35 0.83
CA ILE A 240 -2.71 -3.22 0.05
C ILE A 240 -1.29 -3.49 -0.42
N TRP A 241 -0.40 -3.87 0.50
CA TRP A 241 0.98 -4.24 0.18
C TRP A 241 1.03 -5.33 -0.90
N TYR A 242 0.26 -6.40 -0.69
CA TYR A 242 0.26 -7.55 -1.59
C TYR A 242 -0.17 -7.17 -3.01
N LEU A 243 -1.27 -6.42 -3.13
CA LEU A 243 -1.80 -5.97 -4.43
C LEU A 243 -0.82 -5.03 -5.14
N MET A 244 -0.11 -4.16 -4.43
CA MET A 244 0.87 -3.26 -5.05
C MET A 244 2.12 -3.99 -5.56
N ARG A 245 2.58 -5.03 -4.85
CA ARG A 245 3.75 -5.83 -5.25
C ARG A 245 3.44 -6.88 -6.30
N TYR A 246 2.39 -7.67 -6.08
CA TYR A 246 2.11 -8.89 -6.85
C TYR A 246 0.80 -8.82 -7.65
N GLY A 247 0.01 -7.76 -7.45
CA GLY A 247 -1.27 -7.59 -8.14
C GLY A 247 -1.11 -7.22 -9.61
N ARG A 248 -2.12 -7.59 -10.41
CA ARG A 248 -2.28 -7.20 -11.82
C ARG A 248 -2.72 -5.74 -11.92
N LYS A 249 -2.70 -5.15 -13.13
CA LYS A 249 -3.09 -3.74 -13.36
C LYS A 249 -4.43 -3.37 -12.70
N LYS A 250 -5.48 -4.18 -12.94
CA LYS A 250 -6.83 -3.97 -12.34
C LYS A 250 -6.85 -4.07 -10.81
N GLU A 251 -5.99 -4.91 -10.24
CA GLU A 251 -5.87 -5.09 -8.79
C GLU A 251 -5.16 -3.88 -8.15
N LYS A 252 -4.11 -3.37 -8.80
CA LYS A 252 -3.43 -2.13 -8.40
C LYS A 252 -4.33 -0.91 -8.52
N GLU A 253 -5.20 -0.86 -9.53
CA GLU A 253 -6.20 0.22 -9.69
C GLU A 253 -7.13 0.32 -8.47
N LYS A 254 -7.53 -0.81 -7.86
CA LYS A 254 -8.34 -0.78 -6.63
C LYS A 254 -7.62 -0.06 -5.49
N VAL A 255 -6.32 -0.32 -5.31
CA VAL A 255 -5.49 0.34 -4.29
C VAL A 255 -5.35 1.84 -4.61
N PHE A 256 -5.18 2.18 -5.89
CA PHE A 256 -5.16 3.57 -6.33
C PHE A 256 -6.45 4.29 -5.96
N PHE A 257 -7.62 3.72 -6.25
CA PHE A 257 -8.90 4.32 -5.87
C PHE A 257 -9.08 4.43 -4.35
N LEU A 258 -8.64 3.44 -3.58
CA LEU A 258 -8.63 3.51 -2.11
C LEU A 258 -7.77 4.67 -1.62
N SER A 259 -6.56 4.84 -2.16
CA SER A 259 -5.69 5.96 -1.80
C SER A 259 -6.33 7.30 -2.12
N ARG A 260 -6.97 7.44 -3.29
CA ARG A 260 -7.68 8.67 -3.68
C ARG A 260 -8.89 8.94 -2.79
N PHE A 261 -9.61 7.89 -2.39
CA PHE A 261 -10.68 8.00 -1.41
C PHE A 261 -10.15 8.50 -0.07
N LEU A 262 -9.05 7.94 0.45
CA LEU A 262 -8.45 8.37 1.72
C LEU A 262 -7.93 9.80 1.64
N GLU A 263 -7.26 10.17 0.54
CA GLU A 263 -6.83 11.56 0.31
C GLU A 263 -8.00 12.54 0.40
N PHE A 264 -9.12 12.22 -0.27
CA PHE A 264 -10.33 13.04 -0.19
C PHE A 264 -10.97 13.02 1.20
N TRP A 265 -11.03 11.84 1.83
CA TRP A 265 -11.62 11.64 3.16
C TRP A 265 -10.90 12.46 4.23
N PHE A 266 -9.57 12.56 4.14
CA PHE A 266 -8.71 13.28 5.08
C PHE A 266 -8.48 14.75 4.72
N GLN A 267 -8.85 15.20 3.52
CA GLN A 267 -8.66 16.59 3.10
C GLN A 267 -9.29 17.57 4.11
N LYS A 268 -8.54 18.60 4.53
CA LYS A 268 -9.12 19.70 5.31
C LYS A 268 -10.25 20.32 4.49
N LYS A 269 -11.45 20.51 5.07
CA LYS A 269 -12.57 21.24 4.46
C LYS A 269 -12.19 22.70 4.26
N THR A 270 -11.31 22.99 3.32
CA THR A 270 -11.22 24.33 2.74
C THR A 270 -12.51 24.53 1.94
N ASN A 271 -13.19 25.66 2.13
CA ASN A 271 -14.44 26.05 1.45
C ASN A 271 -14.31 26.24 -0.08
N LYS A 272 -13.56 25.39 -0.78
CA LYS A 272 -13.60 25.28 -2.23
C LYS A 272 -14.41 24.05 -2.57
N LYS A 273 -15.66 24.26 -3.03
CA LYS A 273 -16.49 23.27 -3.70
C LYS A 273 -15.65 22.54 -4.76
N ARG A 274 -15.07 21.39 -4.41
CA ARG A 274 -14.53 20.43 -5.37
C ARG A 274 -15.59 19.35 -5.53
N GLY A 275 -16.35 19.48 -6.61
CA GLY A 275 -17.25 18.40 -7.05
C GLY A 275 -16.45 17.12 -7.27
N ILE A 276 -17.12 16.00 -7.07
CA ILE A 276 -16.61 14.63 -7.12
C ILE A 276 -16.10 14.33 -8.54
N VAL A 277 -14.87 14.72 -8.86
CA VAL A 277 -14.03 14.15 -9.92
C VAL A 277 -12.59 14.37 -9.46
N ALA A 278 -11.91 13.28 -9.11
CA ALA A 278 -10.53 13.31 -8.65
C ALA A 278 -9.57 13.60 -9.82
N GLU A 279 -9.54 14.84 -10.30
CA GLU A 279 -8.62 15.29 -11.34
C GLU A 279 -7.17 15.30 -10.80
N ARG A 280 -6.25 14.64 -11.51
CA ARG A 280 -4.80 14.72 -11.28
C ARG A 280 -4.40 16.19 -11.39
N LYS A 281 -3.85 16.77 -10.33
CA LYS A 281 -3.19 18.07 -10.39
C LYS A 281 -1.73 17.86 -10.80
N PRO A 282 -1.27 18.39 -11.93
CA PRO A 282 0.13 18.66 -12.17
C PRO A 282 0.59 19.75 -11.20
N VAL A 283 1.89 19.76 -10.97
CA VAL A 283 2.64 20.53 -9.95
C VAL A 283 2.49 22.07 -10.05
N TYR A 284 1.70 22.63 -10.97
CA TYR A 284 1.60 24.08 -11.19
C TYR A 284 0.16 24.58 -11.44
N GLY A 285 -0.77 24.32 -10.51
CA GLY A 285 -2.02 25.08 -10.39
C GLY A 285 -3.14 24.78 -11.40
N LEU A 286 -2.85 24.23 -12.59
CA LEU A 286 -3.81 23.86 -13.62
C LEU A 286 -3.78 22.35 -13.89
N SER A 287 -4.91 21.65 -13.69
CA SER A 287 -5.02 20.24 -14.09
C SER A 287 -5.16 20.11 -15.60
N VAL A 288 -4.59 19.05 -16.19
CA VAL A 288 -4.85 18.65 -17.59
C VAL A 288 -6.35 18.53 -17.82
N ALA A 289 -7.08 18.03 -16.83
CA ALA A 289 -8.53 17.98 -16.86
C ALA A 289 -9.20 19.37 -16.78
N SER A 290 -8.63 20.35 -16.07
CA SER A 290 -9.09 21.76 -16.13
C SER A 290 -8.93 22.33 -17.53
N VAL A 291 -7.77 22.10 -18.17
CA VAL A 291 -7.51 22.52 -19.56
C VAL A 291 -8.52 21.87 -20.52
N ILE A 292 -8.70 20.55 -20.43
CA ILE A 292 -9.67 19.81 -21.25
C ILE A 292 -11.10 20.27 -20.98
N LYS A 293 -11.46 20.54 -19.73
CA LYS A 293 -12.79 21.02 -19.34
C LYS A 293 -13.10 22.39 -19.94
N LEU A 294 -12.11 23.28 -20.07
CA LEU A 294 -12.28 24.55 -20.76
C LEU A 294 -12.61 24.33 -22.24
N PHE A 295 -11.95 23.37 -22.90
CA PHE A 295 -12.27 23.01 -24.28
C PHE A 295 -13.66 22.37 -24.43
N ILE A 296 -14.06 21.46 -23.54
CA ILE A 296 -15.39 20.84 -23.54
C ILE A 296 -16.49 21.88 -23.23
N SER A 297 -16.19 22.91 -22.44
CA SER A 297 -17.16 23.98 -22.11
C SER A 297 -17.16 25.11 -23.14
N ASP A 298 -16.58 24.92 -24.33
CA ASP A 298 -16.41 25.90 -25.41
C ASP A 298 -15.74 27.24 -25.01
N LYS A 299 -15.01 27.24 -23.89
CA LYS A 299 -14.17 28.37 -23.45
C LYS A 299 -12.81 28.30 -24.15
N ILE A 300 -12.81 28.44 -25.47
CA ILE A 300 -11.66 28.13 -26.32
C ILE A 300 -10.44 29.01 -25.99
N GLU A 301 -10.62 30.32 -25.84
CA GLU A 301 -9.50 31.23 -25.53
C GLU A 301 -8.87 30.95 -24.17
N GLU A 302 -9.69 30.73 -23.14
CA GLU A 302 -9.23 30.32 -21.80
C GLU A 302 -8.50 28.97 -21.86
N GLY A 303 -9.04 28.01 -22.61
CA GLY A 303 -8.44 26.69 -22.80
C GLY A 303 -7.08 26.74 -23.50
N VAL A 304 -6.94 27.56 -24.55
CA VAL A 304 -5.67 27.76 -25.25
C VAL A 304 -4.63 28.42 -24.35
N ASN A 305 -5.02 29.41 -23.55
CA ASN A 305 -4.10 30.07 -22.62
C ASN A 305 -3.64 29.12 -21.51
N ALA A 306 -4.57 28.35 -20.94
CA ALA A 306 -4.26 27.34 -19.92
C ALA A 306 -3.37 26.21 -20.49
N ALA A 307 -3.62 25.78 -21.73
CA ALA A 307 -2.76 24.82 -22.43
C ALA A 307 -1.35 25.36 -22.62
N ARG A 308 -1.19 26.62 -23.06
CA ARG A 308 0.13 27.26 -23.23
C ARG A 308 0.89 27.38 -21.91
N GLU A 309 0.20 27.77 -20.83
CA GLU A 309 0.80 27.84 -19.49
C GLU A 309 1.30 26.46 -19.04
N PHE A 310 0.48 25.43 -19.18
CA PHE A 310 0.86 24.05 -18.87
C PHE A 310 2.05 23.56 -19.70
N LEU A 311 2.06 23.90 -20.99
CA LEU A 311 3.07 23.49 -21.96
C LEU A 311 4.34 24.36 -21.95
N SER A 312 4.40 25.39 -21.10
CA SER A 312 5.57 26.29 -20.99
C SER A 312 6.74 25.69 -20.20
N ASN A 313 6.54 24.56 -19.50
CA ASN A 313 7.54 23.90 -18.68
C ASN A 313 8.10 22.64 -19.36
N GLY A 314 9.43 22.54 -19.45
CA GLY A 314 10.15 21.45 -20.09
C GLY A 314 9.93 20.08 -19.44
N GLU A 315 9.81 20.04 -18.10
CA GLU A 315 9.62 18.78 -17.36
C GLU A 315 8.32 18.06 -17.75
N VAL A 316 7.33 18.82 -18.22
CA VAL A 316 6.01 18.28 -18.56
C VAL A 316 6.08 17.34 -19.75
N TYR A 317 6.96 17.64 -20.71
CA TYR A 317 7.14 16.81 -21.90
C TYR A 317 7.81 15.47 -21.58
N GLU A 318 8.58 15.39 -20.49
CA GLU A 318 9.25 14.17 -20.03
C GLU A 318 8.36 13.32 -19.13
N LYS A 319 7.66 13.95 -18.19
CA LYS A 319 6.89 13.25 -17.16
C LYS A 319 5.44 12.95 -17.56
N TYR A 320 4.87 13.69 -18.51
CA TYR A 320 3.42 13.67 -18.82
C TYR A 320 3.12 13.59 -20.33
N THR A 321 3.80 12.67 -21.04
CA THR A 321 3.71 12.54 -22.50
C THR A 321 2.28 12.24 -22.99
N GLU A 322 1.53 11.39 -22.29
CA GLU A 322 0.14 11.06 -22.63
C GLU A 322 -0.77 12.29 -22.48
N GLU A 323 -0.60 13.03 -21.39
CA GLU A 323 -1.39 14.23 -21.10
C GLU A 323 -1.12 15.37 -22.07
N VAL A 324 0.14 15.58 -22.44
CA VAL A 324 0.53 16.54 -23.49
C VAL A 324 -0.15 16.18 -24.81
N THR A 325 -0.04 14.90 -25.22
CA THR A 325 -0.68 14.39 -26.44
C THR A 325 -2.19 14.67 -26.43
N ARG A 326 -2.85 14.40 -25.31
CA ARG A 326 -4.28 14.62 -25.15
C ARG A 326 -4.67 16.10 -25.25
N ILE A 327 -3.91 17.01 -24.64
CA ILE A 327 -4.15 18.46 -24.77
C ILE A 327 -4.06 18.90 -26.23
N LEU A 328 -3.03 18.45 -26.95
CA LEU A 328 -2.84 18.80 -28.36
C LEU A 328 -3.99 18.25 -29.23
N ILE A 329 -4.47 17.04 -28.95
CA ILE A 329 -5.65 16.45 -29.61
C ILE A 329 -6.90 17.31 -29.40
N PHE A 330 -7.19 17.71 -28.16
CA PHE A 330 -8.35 18.57 -27.85
C PHE A 330 -8.24 19.95 -28.52
N MET A 331 -7.05 20.53 -28.57
CA MET A 331 -6.81 21.78 -29.29
C MET A 331 -7.09 21.62 -30.80
N MET A 332 -6.65 20.52 -31.42
CA MET A 332 -6.96 20.23 -32.83
C MET A 332 -8.47 20.00 -33.04
N ALA A 333 -9.13 19.28 -32.14
CA ALA A 333 -10.58 19.05 -32.22
C ALA A 333 -11.37 20.36 -32.18
N LYS A 334 -10.92 21.35 -31.40
CA LYS A 334 -11.52 22.70 -31.35
C LYS A 334 -10.97 23.66 -32.42
N ASN A 335 -10.44 23.12 -33.52
CA ASN A 335 -9.91 23.84 -34.69
C ASN A 335 -8.77 24.83 -34.37
N GLN A 336 -8.05 24.65 -33.26
CA GLN A 336 -6.95 25.52 -32.85
C GLN A 336 -5.61 25.13 -33.50
N HIS A 337 -5.62 24.72 -34.78
CA HIS A 337 -4.45 24.20 -35.50
C HIS A 337 -3.27 25.18 -35.51
N ASN A 338 -3.51 26.49 -35.74
CA ASN A 338 -2.44 27.49 -35.71
C ASN A 338 -1.80 27.64 -34.32
N SER A 339 -2.59 27.47 -33.24
CA SER A 339 -2.07 27.51 -31.86
C SER A 339 -1.22 26.28 -31.54
N VAL A 340 -1.62 25.10 -32.03
CA VAL A 340 -0.84 23.86 -31.91
C VAL A 340 0.46 23.98 -32.72
N LEU A 341 0.40 24.51 -33.95
CA LEU A 341 1.59 24.76 -34.77
C LEU A 341 2.57 25.72 -34.09
N LYS A 342 2.05 26.76 -33.43
CA LYS A 342 2.86 27.70 -32.64
C LYS A 342 3.60 26.99 -31.50
N ILE A 343 2.95 26.05 -30.82
CA ILE A 343 3.58 25.24 -29.76
C ILE A 343 4.71 24.37 -30.34
N PHE A 344 4.54 23.79 -31.52
CA PHE A 344 5.62 23.00 -32.15
C PHE A 344 6.79 23.84 -32.66
N ASN A 345 6.57 25.09 -33.06
CA ASN A 345 7.59 25.92 -33.71
C ASN A 345 8.30 26.88 -32.75
N GLU A 346 7.61 27.40 -31.75
CA GLU A 346 8.11 28.47 -30.87
C GLU A 346 8.49 27.97 -29.47
N ASN A 347 8.30 26.68 -29.19
CA ASN A 347 8.68 26.11 -27.90
C ASN A 347 10.20 25.87 -27.81
N LYS A 348 10.80 26.26 -26.68
CA LYS A 348 12.23 26.13 -26.38
C LYS A 348 12.72 24.68 -26.20
N PHE A 349 11.83 23.69 -26.10
CA PHE A 349 12.18 22.30 -25.76
C PHE A 349 12.23 21.33 -26.96
N ASP A 350 12.17 21.82 -28.20
CA ASP A 350 12.24 21.03 -29.44
C ASP A 350 11.43 19.72 -29.41
N ILE A 351 10.13 19.86 -29.17
CA ILE A 351 9.23 18.73 -28.90
C ILE A 351 8.81 17.97 -30.16
N ARG A 352 9.18 18.46 -31.35
CA ARG A 352 8.73 17.90 -32.63
C ARG A 352 9.20 16.46 -32.79
N ASP A 353 10.42 16.15 -32.37
CA ASP A 353 10.96 14.79 -32.47
C ASP A 353 10.26 13.81 -31.52
N ARG A 354 9.87 14.26 -30.34
CA ARG A 354 9.18 13.43 -29.34
C ARG A 354 7.72 13.17 -29.71
N PHE A 355 7.05 14.14 -30.34
CA PHE A 355 5.62 14.07 -30.66
C PHE A 355 5.37 14.03 -32.17
N LYS A 356 6.25 13.37 -32.95
CA LYS A 356 6.11 13.21 -34.42
C LYS A 356 4.71 12.75 -34.85
N PRO A 357 4.08 11.73 -34.21
CA PRO A 357 2.74 11.31 -34.61
C PRO A 357 1.69 12.44 -34.47
N VAL A 358 1.77 13.22 -33.38
CA VAL A 358 0.85 14.34 -33.13
C VAL A 358 1.09 15.47 -34.14
N TYR A 359 2.35 15.73 -34.50
CA TYR A 359 2.71 16.71 -35.53
C TYR A 359 2.15 16.31 -36.91
N TYR A 360 2.29 15.05 -37.32
CA TYR A 360 1.75 14.61 -38.60
C TYR A 360 0.21 14.56 -38.62
N ALA A 361 -0.42 14.28 -37.48
CA ALA A 361 -1.87 14.45 -37.33
C ALA A 361 -2.29 15.93 -37.48
N LEU A 362 -1.54 16.88 -36.92
CA LEU A 362 -1.78 18.31 -37.13
C LEU A 362 -1.65 18.70 -38.61
N VAL A 363 -0.59 18.24 -39.28
CA VAL A 363 -0.34 18.50 -40.71
C VAL A 363 -1.48 17.95 -41.57
N HIS A 364 -2.09 16.82 -41.20
CA HIS A 364 -3.27 16.28 -41.88
C HIS A 364 -4.44 17.28 -41.91
N PHE A 365 -4.67 18.02 -40.82
CA PHE A 365 -5.71 19.07 -40.74
C PHE A 365 -5.27 20.41 -41.34
N MET A 366 -4.00 20.54 -41.73
CA MET A 366 -3.41 21.75 -42.32
C MET A 366 -2.88 21.54 -43.75
N LYS A 367 -3.40 20.54 -44.48
CA LYS A 367 -2.94 20.17 -45.84
C LYS A 367 -2.91 21.34 -46.83
N ASP A 368 -3.84 22.29 -46.71
CA ASP A 368 -3.87 23.47 -47.58
C ASP A 368 -2.65 24.38 -47.41
N LYS A 369 -2.02 24.37 -46.22
CA LYS A 369 -0.81 25.15 -45.91
C LYS A 369 0.47 24.35 -46.11
N PHE A 370 0.42 23.02 -45.94
CA PHE A 370 1.59 22.13 -45.99
C PHE A 370 1.32 20.86 -46.82
N PRO A 371 1.06 20.99 -48.14
CA PRO A 371 0.56 19.89 -48.97
C PRO A 371 1.55 18.72 -49.08
N ASN A 372 2.85 19.01 -49.03
CA ASN A 372 3.92 18.02 -49.21
C ASN A 372 4.53 17.54 -47.90
N GLU A 373 4.11 18.08 -46.75
CA GLU A 373 4.74 17.76 -45.47
C GLU A 373 4.25 16.43 -44.91
N TYR A 374 2.99 16.05 -45.19
CA TYR A 374 2.45 14.73 -44.88
C TYR A 374 3.19 13.60 -45.61
N LEU A 375 3.78 13.87 -46.79
CA LEU A 375 4.55 12.90 -47.57
C LEU A 375 5.91 12.55 -46.94
N LYS A 376 6.37 13.33 -45.95
CA LYS A 376 7.63 13.08 -45.21
C LYS A 376 7.43 12.10 -44.05
N MET A 377 6.20 11.65 -43.80
CA MET A 377 5.86 10.71 -42.75
C MET A 377 6.37 9.30 -43.11
N GLY A 378 7.19 8.70 -42.23
CA GLY A 378 7.61 7.31 -42.36
C GLY A 378 6.44 6.34 -42.20
N SER A 379 6.52 5.19 -42.88
CA SER A 379 5.46 4.17 -42.86
C SER A 379 5.15 3.64 -41.45
N GLU A 380 6.13 3.67 -40.56
CA GLU A 380 6.05 3.23 -39.17
C GLU A 380 5.13 4.08 -38.29
N LEU A 381 4.86 5.34 -38.67
CA LEU A 381 4.01 6.24 -37.88
C LEU A 381 2.54 6.24 -38.36
N LYS A 382 2.26 5.60 -39.50
CA LYS A 382 0.98 5.75 -40.21
C LYS A 382 -0.22 5.32 -39.34
N GLU A 383 -0.13 4.17 -38.69
CA GLU A 383 -1.21 3.64 -37.84
C GLU A 383 -1.49 4.55 -36.65
N THR A 384 -0.46 4.97 -35.92
CA THR A 384 -0.59 5.88 -34.78
C THR A 384 -1.16 7.25 -35.18
N VAL A 385 -0.75 7.77 -36.33
CA VAL A 385 -1.28 9.05 -36.86
C VAL A 385 -2.76 8.91 -37.21
N GLU A 386 -3.16 7.80 -37.84
CA GLU A 386 -4.57 7.52 -38.15
C GLU A 386 -5.43 7.38 -36.89
N GLU A 387 -4.91 6.75 -35.83
CA GLU A 387 -5.58 6.68 -34.52
C GLU A 387 -5.78 8.06 -33.90
N ILE A 388 -4.73 8.90 -33.91
CA ILE A 388 -4.81 10.28 -33.39
C ILE A 388 -5.84 11.10 -34.18
N ILE A 389 -5.87 10.98 -35.51
CA ILE A 389 -6.85 11.67 -36.35
C ILE A 389 -8.28 11.22 -35.99
N LYS A 390 -8.50 9.91 -35.80
CA LYS A 390 -9.80 9.39 -35.35
C LYS A 390 -10.19 9.94 -33.97
N GLU A 391 -9.24 10.06 -33.04
CA GLU A 391 -9.51 10.67 -31.74
C GLU A 391 -9.87 12.16 -31.85
N VAL A 392 -9.16 12.92 -32.69
CA VAL A 392 -9.47 14.33 -32.94
C VAL A 392 -10.89 14.50 -33.47
N GLU A 393 -11.28 13.71 -34.48
CA GLU A 393 -12.64 13.76 -35.05
C GLU A 393 -13.71 13.33 -34.03
N LYS A 394 -13.42 12.32 -33.20
CA LYS A 394 -14.32 11.89 -32.11
C LYS A 394 -14.59 13.03 -31.12
N TYR A 395 -13.58 13.82 -30.78
CA TYR A 395 -13.70 14.92 -29.82
C TYR A 395 -14.25 16.22 -30.41
N ARG A 396 -14.46 16.33 -31.73
CA ARG A 396 -15.16 17.48 -32.32
C ARG A 396 -16.61 17.62 -31.86
N ASN A 397 -17.23 16.48 -31.54
CA ASN A 397 -18.63 16.39 -31.12
C ASN A 397 -18.80 16.46 -29.59
N TRP A 398 -17.72 16.72 -28.86
CA TRP A 398 -17.69 16.96 -27.41
C TRP A 398 -17.48 18.44 -27.16
#